data_AF-A0A7W7MZA2-F1
#
_entry.id   AF-A0A7W7MZA2-F1
#
_cell.length_a   1.000
_cell.length_b   1.000
_cell.length_c   1.000
_cell.angle_alpha   90.00
_cell.angle_beta   90.00
_cell.angle_gamma   90.00
#
_symmetry.space_group_name_H-M   'P 1'
#
loop_
_entity.id
_entity.type
_entity.pdbx_description
1 polymer ?
#
loop_
_entity_poly.entity_id
_entity_poly.type
_entity_poly.pdbx_seq_one_letter_code
_entity_poly.pdbx_strand_id
1 'polypeptide(L)'
;MAPILAGTAGYIAFAVLLMLFVLDTSGWLHRTEKLGDVHRQPASVTYEDEHGGPRAHYVGLLHERSFVFGRHRAYQLFVGPEPNFGYGHFIDFDHGAGPGGPPAVKSVTWDARGVRVTFTTGHEVFVPADAFVGAR
;
A
#
# COMPACT_ATOMS: atom_id res chain seq x y z
N MET A 1 45.19 -4.06 32.58
CA MET A 1 44.32 -5.10 31.98
C MET A 1 42.99 -4.48 31.63
N ALA A 2 42.79 -4.10 30.35
CA ALA A 2 41.47 -3.92 29.73
C ALA A 2 41.69 -3.74 28.22
N PRO A 3 41.43 -4.77 27.40
CA PRO A 3 40.84 -4.50 26.09
C PRO A 3 39.80 -5.55 25.65
N ILE A 4 39.21 -6.32 26.57
CA ILE A 4 38.26 -7.39 26.18
C ILE A 4 36.83 -6.87 26.08
N LEU A 5 36.46 -5.83 26.84
CA LEU A 5 35.09 -5.30 26.88
C LEU A 5 34.68 -4.51 25.61
N ALA A 6 35.64 -3.90 24.91
CA ALA A 6 35.36 -3.16 23.68
C ALA A 6 35.00 -4.10 22.50
N GLY A 7 35.54 -5.32 22.49
CA GLY A 7 35.26 -6.32 21.46
C GLY A 7 33.85 -6.87 21.58
N THR A 8 33.47 -7.39 22.76
CA THR A 8 32.17 -8.05 22.95
C THR A 8 30.99 -7.10 22.79
N ALA A 9 31.10 -5.88 23.34
CA ALA A 9 30.06 -4.86 23.16
C ALA A 9 29.95 -4.43 21.69
N GLY A 10 31.07 -4.31 20.97
CA GLY A 10 31.09 -4.02 19.54
C GLY A 10 30.45 -5.13 18.70
N TYR A 11 30.74 -6.40 18.98
CA TYR A 11 30.12 -7.54 18.30
C TYR A 11 28.62 -7.63 18.58
N ILE A 12 28.19 -7.39 19.82
CA ILE A 12 26.76 -7.35 20.16
C ILE A 12 26.07 -6.21 19.41
N ALA A 13 26.64 -5.00 19.41
CA ALA A 13 26.09 -3.87 18.67
C ALA A 13 26.00 -4.16 17.17
N PHE A 14 27.04 -4.74 16.58
CA PHE A 14 27.05 -5.13 15.17
C PHE A 14 25.99 -6.20 14.86
N ALA A 15 25.88 -7.24 15.69
CA ALA A 15 24.88 -8.30 15.51
C ALA A 15 23.45 -7.76 15.61
N VAL A 16 23.17 -6.85 16.56
CA VAL A 16 21.87 -6.19 16.69
C VAL A 16 21.56 -5.34 15.46
N LEU A 17 22.51 -4.54 14.98
CA LEU A 17 22.33 -3.74 13.77
C LEU A 17 22.10 -4.61 12.53
N LEU A 18 22.86 -5.71 12.39
CA LEU A 18 22.69 -6.66 11.30
C LEU A 18 21.31 -7.34 11.36
N MET A 19 20.86 -7.74 12.55
CA MET A 19 19.53 -8.32 12.74
C MET A 19 18.42 -7.32 12.38
N LEU A 20 18.52 -6.06 12.83
CA LEU A 20 17.56 -5.01 12.47
C LEU A 20 17.56 -4.75 10.96
N PHE A 21 18.73 -4.76 10.32
CA PHE A 21 18.86 -4.62 8.87
C PHE A 21 18.21 -5.79 8.11
N VAL A 22 18.45 -7.04 8.54
CA VAL A 22 17.82 -8.22 7.92
C VAL A 22 16.31 -8.19 8.11
N LEU A 23 15.82 -7.87 9.31
CA LEU A 23 14.39 -7.77 9.57
C LEU A 23 13.72 -6.67 8.73
N ASP A 24 14.32 -5.48 8.64
CA ASP A 24 13.80 -4.37 7.84
C ASP A 24 13.79 -4.69 6.33
N THR A 25 14.83 -5.37 5.83
CA THR A 25 14.93 -5.75 4.42
C THR A 25 14.01 -6.90 4.04
N SER A 26 13.76 -7.85 4.95
CA SER A 26 12.98 -9.08 4.69
C SER A 26 11.52 -8.86 4.25
N GLY A 27 10.93 -7.68 4.49
CA GLY A 27 9.51 -7.43 4.17
C GLY A 27 8.55 -7.78 5.28
N TRP A 28 9.01 -8.48 6.30
CA TRP A 28 8.14 -8.97 7.37
C TRP A 28 7.63 -7.84 8.28
N LEU A 29 8.44 -6.80 8.45
CA LEU A 29 8.08 -5.58 9.15
C LEU A 29 7.98 -4.43 8.16
N HIS A 30 6.76 -4.18 7.69
CA HIS A 30 6.42 -3.00 6.89
C HIS A 30 5.37 -2.17 7.61
N ARG A 31 5.31 -0.89 7.26
CA ARG A 31 4.27 0.04 7.66
C ARG A 31 3.61 0.56 6.40
N THR A 32 2.29 0.55 6.40
CA THR A 32 1.47 1.17 5.36
C THR A 32 0.99 2.53 5.83
N GLU A 33 1.23 3.55 5.03
CA GLU A 33 0.71 4.89 5.25
C GLU A 33 -0.30 5.24 4.16
N LYS A 34 -1.47 5.75 4.52
CA LYS A 34 -2.45 6.24 3.55
C LYS A 34 -1.93 7.53 2.91
N LEU A 35 -1.99 7.59 1.58
CA LEU A 35 -1.69 8.79 0.80
C LEU A 35 -2.97 9.44 0.31
N GLY A 36 -3.18 10.69 0.70
CA GLY A 36 -4.29 11.51 0.22
C GLY A 36 -5.68 11.02 0.65
N ASP A 37 -6.67 11.33 -0.18
CA ASP A 37 -8.07 11.05 0.11
C ASP A 37 -8.48 9.62 -0.25
N VAL A 38 -9.55 9.16 0.40
CA VAL A 38 -10.23 7.92 0.03
C VAL A 38 -11.43 8.26 -0.82
N HIS A 39 -11.50 7.64 -2.00
CA HIS A 39 -12.58 7.84 -2.95
C HIS A 39 -13.61 6.73 -2.79
N ARG A 40 -14.81 7.10 -2.36
CA ARG A 40 -15.94 6.17 -2.22
C ARG A 40 -16.66 5.99 -3.55
N GLN A 41 -17.07 4.75 -3.82
CA GLN A 41 -17.97 4.40 -4.92
C GLN A 41 -19.28 5.21 -4.82
N PRO A 42 -19.73 5.84 -5.91
CA PRO A 42 -21.00 6.55 -5.94
C PRO A 42 -22.18 5.58 -5.85
N ALA A 43 -23.28 6.01 -5.23
CA ALA A 43 -24.49 5.19 -5.08
C ALA A 43 -25.18 4.80 -6.41
N SER A 44 -24.79 5.46 -7.51
CA SER A 44 -25.28 5.16 -8.86
C SER A 44 -24.65 3.92 -9.48
N VAL A 45 -23.52 3.44 -8.92
CA VAL A 45 -22.85 2.22 -9.36
C VAL A 45 -23.05 1.20 -8.26
N THR A 46 -23.49 0.00 -8.63
CA THR A 46 -23.65 -1.13 -7.72
C THR A 46 -23.00 -2.33 -8.37
N TYR A 47 -22.24 -3.08 -7.59
CA TYR A 47 -21.69 -4.36 -8.01
C TYR A 47 -22.51 -5.47 -7.34
N GLU A 48 -22.88 -6.48 -8.11
CA GLU A 48 -23.52 -7.67 -7.55
C GLU A 48 -22.45 -8.50 -6.81
N ASP A 49 -22.61 -8.66 -5.50
CA ASP A 49 -21.81 -9.57 -4.69
C ASP A 49 -22.63 -10.84 -4.47
N GLU A 50 -22.07 -11.99 -4.84
CA GLU A 50 -22.68 -13.32 -4.67
C GLU A 50 -23.04 -13.63 -3.21
N HIS A 51 -22.38 -12.99 -2.23
CA HIS A 51 -22.46 -13.34 -0.81
C HIS A 51 -22.93 -12.21 0.12
N GLY A 52 -23.24 -11.02 -0.40
CA GLY A 52 -23.54 -9.87 0.43
C GLY A 52 -24.34 -8.80 -0.30
N GLY A 53 -25.25 -8.12 0.43
CA GLY A 53 -26.00 -6.99 -0.11
C GLY A 53 -25.10 -5.85 -0.63
N PRO A 54 -25.68 -4.80 -1.23
CA PRO A 54 -24.92 -3.72 -1.86
C PRO A 54 -23.93 -3.08 -0.89
N ARG A 55 -22.64 -3.31 -1.12
CA ARG A 55 -21.53 -2.70 -0.38
C ARG A 55 -20.87 -1.63 -1.24
N ALA A 56 -20.58 -0.48 -0.63
CA ALA A 56 -19.79 0.55 -1.28
C ALA A 56 -18.32 0.15 -1.22
N HIS A 57 -17.62 0.26 -2.35
CA HIS A 57 -16.18 0.08 -2.41
C HIS A 57 -15.46 1.42 -2.28
N TYR A 58 -14.20 1.34 -1.91
CA TYR A 58 -13.31 2.45 -1.67
C TYR A 58 -12.04 2.25 -2.47
N VAL A 59 -11.56 3.33 -3.06
CA VAL A 59 -10.23 3.41 -3.69
C VAL A 59 -9.36 4.33 -2.87
N GLY A 60 -8.12 3.92 -2.65
CA GLY A 60 -7.11 4.75 -2.01
C GLY A 60 -5.71 4.34 -2.42
N LEU A 61 -4.76 5.20 -2.11
CA LEU A 61 -3.35 4.96 -2.36
C LEU A 61 -2.62 4.78 -1.03
N LEU A 62 -1.71 3.82 -0.99
CA LEU A 62 -0.89 3.47 0.15
C LEU A 62 0.58 3.66 -0.19
N HIS A 63 1.37 4.07 0.79
CA HIS A 63 2.83 4.06 0.76
C HIS A 63 3.31 2.96 1.68
N GLU A 64 3.89 1.92 1.11
CA GLU A 64 4.55 0.88 1.89
C GLU A 64 6.00 1.30 2.18
N ARG A 65 6.35 1.28 3.47
CA ARG A 65 7.69 1.60 3.97
C ARG A 65 8.20 0.50 4.87
N SER A 66 9.51 0.34 4.92
CA SER A 66 10.14 -0.53 5.89
C SER A 66 9.97 0.04 7.30
N PHE A 67 9.71 -0.85 8.28
CA PHE A 67 9.28 -0.40 9.60
C PHE A 67 10.38 0.29 10.41
N VAL A 68 11.64 -0.16 10.30
CA VAL A 68 12.75 0.29 11.13
C VAL A 68 13.44 1.50 10.52
N PHE A 69 13.74 1.44 9.21
CA PHE A 69 14.48 2.51 8.52
C PHE A 69 13.60 3.44 7.68
N GLY A 70 12.29 3.19 7.61
CA GLY A 70 11.35 4.04 6.87
C GLY A 70 11.60 4.05 5.36
N ARG A 71 12.33 3.05 4.83
CA ARG A 71 12.71 3.02 3.42
C ARG A 71 11.49 2.75 2.57
N HIS A 72 11.30 3.52 1.49
CA HIS A 72 10.27 3.24 0.50
C HIS A 72 10.41 1.80 -0.02
N ARG A 73 9.29 1.09 -0.07
CA ARG A 73 9.19 -0.24 -0.70
C ARG A 73 8.38 -0.17 -1.98
N ALA A 74 7.13 0.26 -1.87
CA ALA A 74 6.19 0.35 -2.98
C ALA A 74 5.14 1.43 -2.71
N TYR A 75 4.46 1.88 -3.77
CA TYR A 75 3.14 2.50 -3.63
C TYR A 75 2.09 1.48 -4.05
N GLN A 76 0.97 1.40 -3.33
CA GLN A 76 -0.07 0.42 -3.60
C GLN A 76 -1.42 1.10 -3.80
N LEU A 77 -2.07 0.79 -4.92
CA LEU A 77 -3.46 1.14 -5.14
C LEU A 77 -4.34 0.08 -4.46
N PHE A 78 -5.20 0.52 -3.55
CA PHE A 78 -6.19 -0.31 -2.90
C PHE A 78 -7.57 -0.12 -3.54
N VAL A 79 -8.30 -1.21 -3.73
CA VAL A 79 -9.72 -1.22 -4.06
C VAL A 79 -10.43 -2.27 -3.20
N GLY A 80 -11.39 -1.87 -2.39
CA GLY A 80 -12.08 -2.84 -1.52
C GLY A 80 -13.24 -2.26 -0.71
N PRO A 81 -13.96 -3.10 0.05
CA PRO A 81 -15.16 -2.69 0.79
C PRO A 81 -14.85 -1.87 2.06
N GLU A 82 -13.61 -1.89 2.56
CA GLU A 82 -13.27 -1.24 3.82
C GLU A 82 -12.50 0.08 3.63
N PRO A 83 -12.93 1.18 4.29
CA PRO A 83 -12.28 2.49 4.15
C PRO A 83 -10.93 2.60 4.88
N ASN A 84 -10.64 1.66 5.78
CA ASN A 84 -9.36 1.54 6.50
C ASN A 84 -8.32 0.70 5.74
N PHE A 85 -8.68 0.19 4.55
CA PHE A 85 -7.81 -0.68 3.75
C PHE A 85 -7.44 -2.00 4.43
N GLY A 86 -8.27 -2.49 5.36
CA GLY A 86 -7.99 -3.76 6.06
C GLY A 86 -8.11 -4.97 5.15
N TYR A 87 -9.07 -4.94 4.23
CA TYR A 87 -9.37 -6.05 3.33
C TYR A 87 -9.83 -5.56 1.96
N GLY A 88 -9.25 -6.15 0.90
CA GLY A 88 -9.54 -5.81 -0.49
C GLY A 88 -8.41 -6.19 -1.42
N HIS A 89 -8.44 -5.60 -2.62
CA HIS A 89 -7.47 -5.83 -3.67
C HIS A 89 -6.36 -4.77 -3.63
N PHE A 90 -5.10 -5.21 -3.60
CA PHE A 90 -3.92 -4.35 -3.59
C PHE A 90 -3.11 -4.53 -4.88
N ILE A 91 -2.74 -3.42 -5.50
CA ILE A 91 -1.99 -3.39 -6.76
C ILE A 91 -0.75 -2.54 -6.56
N ASP A 92 0.42 -3.13 -6.78
CA ASP A 92 1.68 -2.39 -6.76
C ASP A 92 1.74 -1.37 -7.91
N PHE A 93 2.10 -0.15 -7.58
CA PHE A 93 2.15 1.00 -8.46
C PHE A 93 3.45 1.80 -8.25
N ASP A 94 4.55 1.32 -8.81
CA ASP A 94 5.86 1.99 -8.63
C ASP A 94 6.12 3.16 -9.60
N HIS A 95 5.15 3.52 -10.43
CA HIS A 95 5.28 4.56 -11.46
C HIS A 95 5.14 6.01 -10.95
N GLY A 96 5.38 6.24 -9.65
CA GLY A 96 5.20 7.53 -9.00
C GLY A 96 6.42 8.10 -8.28
N ALA A 97 7.49 7.33 -8.06
CA ALA A 97 8.68 7.80 -7.33
C ALA A 97 9.63 8.69 -8.16
N GLY A 98 9.11 9.39 -9.18
CA GLY A 98 9.88 10.31 -10.00
C GLY A 98 10.24 11.61 -9.27
N PRO A 99 10.97 12.53 -9.92
CA PRO A 99 11.37 13.82 -9.33
C PRO A 99 10.20 14.73 -8.88
N GLY A 100 8.94 14.35 -9.17
CA GLY A 100 7.73 15.07 -8.78
C GLY A 100 7.12 14.70 -7.41
N GLY A 101 7.73 13.79 -6.64
CA GLY A 101 7.19 13.35 -5.35
C GLY A 101 6.21 12.17 -5.46
N PRO A 102 5.57 11.75 -4.35
CA PRO A 102 4.71 10.56 -4.35
C PRO A 102 3.53 10.70 -5.32
N PRO A 103 3.06 9.60 -5.93
CA PRO A 103 1.90 9.64 -6.80
C PRO A 103 0.68 10.09 -5.99
N ALA A 104 -0.21 10.83 -6.64
CA ALA A 104 -1.47 11.25 -6.06
C ALA A 104 -2.62 10.92 -7.03
N VAL A 105 -3.77 10.58 -6.47
CA VAL A 105 -4.98 10.34 -7.28
C VAL A 105 -5.49 11.68 -7.79
N LYS A 106 -5.64 11.80 -9.11
CA LYS A 106 -6.22 12.97 -9.78
C LYS A 106 -7.73 12.81 -9.94
N SER A 107 -8.18 11.63 -10.36
CA SER A 107 -9.59 11.33 -10.55
C SER A 107 -9.86 9.84 -10.46
N VAL A 108 -11.08 9.51 -10.01
CA VAL A 108 -11.58 8.14 -9.94
C VAL A 108 -12.90 8.07 -10.68
N THR A 109 -13.04 7.12 -11.60
CA THR A 109 -14.27 6.89 -12.35
C THR A 109 -14.70 5.45 -12.16
N TRP A 110 -15.90 5.30 -11.60
CA TRP A 110 -16.53 4.01 -11.36
C TRP A 110 -17.51 3.72 -12.49
N ASP A 111 -17.47 2.50 -13.02
CA ASP A 111 -18.48 1.98 -13.94
C ASP A 111 -18.82 0.53 -13.58
N ALA A 112 -19.79 -0.07 -14.28
CA ALA A 112 -20.22 -1.44 -14.02
C ALA A 112 -19.11 -2.50 -14.23
N ARG A 113 -18.06 -2.17 -14.99
CA ARG A 113 -16.94 -3.08 -15.26
C ARG A 113 -15.83 -2.97 -14.22
N GLY A 114 -15.79 -1.90 -13.43
CA GLY A 114 -14.78 -1.69 -12.40
C GLY A 114 -14.48 -0.23 -12.13
N VAL A 115 -13.25 0.06 -11.71
CA VAL A 115 -12.80 1.40 -11.35
C VAL A 115 -11.56 1.80 -12.13
N ARG A 116 -11.58 3.03 -12.66
CA ARG A 116 -10.47 3.67 -13.36
C ARG A 116 -9.90 4.77 -12.49
N VAL A 117 -8.60 4.71 -12.23
CA VAL A 117 -7.88 5.64 -11.38
C VAL A 117 -6.84 6.35 -12.23
N THR A 118 -6.97 7.66 -12.35
CA THR A 118 -6.00 8.50 -13.03
C THR A 118 -5.14 9.20 -11.99
N PHE A 119 -3.84 9.14 -12.16
CA PHE A 119 -2.87 9.76 -11.27
C PHE A 119 -2.45 11.14 -11.76
N THR A 120 -1.95 11.98 -10.85
CA THR A 120 -1.38 13.29 -11.18
C THR A 120 -0.17 13.20 -12.11
N THR A 121 0.52 12.06 -12.12
CA THR A 121 1.62 11.71 -13.02
C THR A 121 1.16 11.46 -14.47
N GLY A 122 -0.16 11.37 -14.72
CA GLY A 122 -0.72 11.05 -16.03
C GLY A 122 -0.87 9.54 -16.29
N HIS A 123 -0.37 8.69 -15.39
CA HIS A 123 -0.63 7.25 -15.44
C HIS A 123 -2.09 6.95 -15.10
N GLU A 124 -2.57 5.83 -15.62
CA GLU A 124 -3.92 5.36 -15.40
C GLU A 124 -3.92 3.87 -15.10
N VAL A 125 -4.68 3.48 -14.08
CA VAL A 125 -4.88 2.07 -13.71
C VAL A 125 -6.36 1.77 -13.77
N PHE A 126 -6.70 0.70 -14.47
CA PHE A 126 -8.05 0.16 -14.49
C PHE A 126 -8.08 -1.14 -13.69
N VAL A 127 -8.93 -1.18 -12.67
CA VAL A 127 -9.15 -2.35 -11.82
C VAL A 127 -10.53 -2.90 -12.16
N PRO A 128 -10.62 -4.12 -12.70
CA PRO A 128 -11.91 -4.68 -13.08
C PRO A 128 -12.69 -5.12 -11.82
N ALA A 129 -14.03 -5.11 -11.90
CA ALA A 129 -14.91 -5.34 -10.77
C ALA A 129 -14.73 -6.74 -10.16
N ASP A 130 -14.53 -7.76 -11.01
CA ASP A 130 -14.23 -9.14 -10.60
C ASP A 130 -12.96 -9.28 -9.75
N ALA A 131 -12.02 -8.32 -9.83
CA ALA A 131 -10.80 -8.35 -9.02
C ALA A 131 -11.01 -7.92 -7.56
N PHE A 132 -12.08 -7.17 -7.25
CA PHE A 132 -12.34 -6.66 -5.89
C PHE A 132 -13.73 -7.00 -5.35
N VAL A 133 -14.68 -7.36 -6.21
CA VAL A 133 -16.02 -7.82 -5.82
C VAL A 133 -15.93 -9.30 -5.45
N GLY A 134 -16.31 -9.62 -4.22
CA GLY A 134 -16.16 -10.97 -3.66
C GLY A 134 -14.71 -11.39 -3.39
N ALA A 135 -13.74 -10.50 -3.64
CA ALA A 135 -12.33 -10.81 -3.56
C ALA A 135 -11.91 -11.30 -2.16
N ARG A 136 -11.12 -12.37 -2.20
CA ARG A 136 -10.30 -13.06 -1.21
C ARG A 136 -8.85 -12.65 -1.36
#